data_AF-A0ABD6BQZ5-F1
#
_entry.id   AF-A0ABD6BQZ5-F1
#
_cell.length_a   1.000
_cell.length_b   1.000
_cell.length_c   1.000
_cell.angle_alpha   90.00
_cell.angle_beta   90.00
_cell.angle_gamma   90.00
#
_symmetry.space_group_name_H-M   'P 1'
#
loop_
_entity.id
_entity.type
_entity.pdbx_description
1 polymer ?
#
loop_
_entity_poly.entity_id
_entity_poly.type
_entity_poly.pdbx_seq_one_letter_code
_entity_poly.pdbx_strand_id
1 'polypeptide(L)'
;MTEPRYGDDLERFRAGVEEKTGQEIHPDTEVGDHICWFFLNIPLELNGETFDAEVDFDLSEAEVHPMYAEIYVESGTDREKILSEAGGTRIESGDVALYEYYLDEGKVEGMMANLRDAHTEVYGK
;
A
#
# COMPACT_ATOMS: atom_id res chain seq x y z
N MET A 1 17.01 17.37 1.62
CA MET A 1 17.53 15.99 1.59
C MET A 1 17.71 15.62 0.13
N THR A 2 18.74 14.86 -0.23
CA THR A 2 18.91 14.34 -1.60
C THR A 2 17.96 13.17 -1.75
N GLU A 3 17.19 13.13 -2.85
CA GLU A 3 16.36 11.96 -3.15
C GLU A 3 17.22 10.69 -3.21
N PRO A 4 16.72 9.55 -2.69
CA PRO A 4 17.37 8.26 -2.89
C PRO A 4 17.54 8.00 -4.39
N ARG A 5 18.63 7.33 -4.77
CA ARG A 5 18.82 6.86 -6.15
C ARG A 5 18.60 5.37 -6.19
N TYR A 6 17.65 4.93 -7.01
CA TYR A 6 17.39 3.51 -7.19
C TYR A 6 18.12 2.97 -8.43
N GLY A 7 18.15 1.64 -8.57
CA GLY A 7 18.60 1.00 -9.81
C GLY A 7 17.66 1.34 -10.97
N ASP A 8 18.17 1.28 -12.20
CA ASP A 8 17.44 1.71 -13.41
C ASP A 8 16.04 1.07 -13.54
N ASP A 9 15.90 -0.21 -13.20
CA ASP A 9 14.60 -0.91 -13.27
C ASP A 9 13.63 -0.44 -12.18
N LEU A 10 14.10 -0.19 -10.96
CA LEU A 10 13.25 0.32 -9.88
C LEU A 10 12.81 1.77 -10.14
N GLU A 11 13.67 2.60 -10.74
CA GLU A 11 13.26 3.94 -11.21
C GLU A 11 12.20 3.85 -12.32
N ARG A 12 12.35 2.92 -13.27
CA ARG A 12 11.35 2.70 -14.32
C ARG A 12 10.01 2.22 -13.75
N PHE A 13 10.05 1.31 -12.77
CA PHE A 13 8.85 0.84 -12.09
C PHE A 13 8.15 1.99 -11.36
N ARG A 14 8.90 2.77 -10.56
CA ARG A 14 8.39 3.95 -9.85
C ARG A 14 7.72 4.95 -10.80
N ALA A 15 8.36 5.28 -11.92
CA ALA A 15 7.78 6.19 -12.92
C ALA A 15 6.50 5.62 -13.56
N GLY A 16 6.47 4.31 -13.84
CA GLY A 16 5.29 3.63 -14.37
C GLY A 16 4.12 3.61 -13.39
N VAL A 17 4.39 3.42 -12.09
CA VAL A 17 3.37 3.53 -11.04
C VAL A 17 2.81 4.94 -10.97
N GLU A 18 3.66 5.97 -11.01
CA GLU A 18 3.22 7.37 -11.01
C GLU A 18 2.34 7.69 -12.23
N GLU A 19 2.73 7.25 -13.43
CA GLU A 19 1.94 7.47 -14.65
C GLU A 19 0.55 6.81 -14.58
N LYS A 20 0.47 5.59 -14.06
CA LYS A 20 -0.77 4.80 -14.07
C LYS A 20 -1.70 5.12 -12.91
N THR A 21 -1.16 5.55 -11.77
CA THR A 21 -1.92 5.77 -10.52
C THR A 21 -2.05 7.24 -10.14
N GLY A 22 -1.19 8.10 -10.69
CA GLY A 22 -1.04 9.50 -10.27
C GLY A 22 -0.37 9.67 -8.91
N GLN A 23 0.19 8.60 -8.33
CA GLN A 23 0.84 8.62 -7.03
C GLN A 23 2.34 8.31 -7.17
N GLU A 24 3.15 9.16 -6.56
CA GLU A 24 4.57 8.88 -6.39
C GLU A 24 4.76 7.83 -5.29
N ILE A 25 5.58 6.81 -5.57
CA ILE A 25 6.00 5.85 -4.56
C ILE A 25 7.40 6.17 -4.05
N HIS A 26 7.65 5.83 -2.78
CA HIS A 26 8.95 5.92 -2.14
C HIS A 26 9.43 4.52 -1.74
N PRO A 27 10.16 3.83 -2.63
CA PRO A 27 10.69 2.50 -2.35
C PRO A 27 11.63 2.49 -1.13
N ASP A 28 11.32 1.62 -0.17
CA ASP A 28 12.23 1.26 0.91
C ASP A 28 12.97 -0.03 0.55
N THR A 29 14.23 0.11 0.15
CA THR A 29 15.11 -1.02 -0.20
C THR A 29 15.77 -1.68 1.03
N GLU A 30 15.60 -1.10 2.23
CA GLU A 30 16.11 -1.68 3.48
C GLU A 30 15.11 -2.64 4.13
N VAL A 31 13.86 -2.66 3.64
CA VAL A 31 12.75 -3.47 4.15
C VAL A 31 12.21 -4.40 3.06
N GLY A 32 11.79 -5.60 3.48
CA GLY A 32 11.25 -6.64 2.61
C GLY A 32 12.21 -7.79 2.33
N ASP A 33 11.65 -8.89 1.84
CA ASP A 33 12.42 -10.08 1.44
C ASP A 33 12.89 -10.01 -0.03
N HIS A 34 12.45 -8.98 -0.77
CA HIS A 34 12.65 -8.82 -2.22
C HIS A 34 13.32 -7.49 -2.60
N ILE A 35 12.91 -6.84 -3.70
CA ILE A 35 13.55 -5.63 -4.24
C ILE A 35 13.36 -4.45 -3.28
N CYS A 36 12.13 -4.23 -2.83
CA CYS A 36 11.77 -3.17 -1.88
C CYS A 36 10.32 -3.33 -1.42
N TRP A 37 9.99 -2.65 -0.32
CA TRP A 37 8.61 -2.29 0.00
C TRP A 37 8.28 -0.88 -0.47
N PHE A 38 7.01 -0.61 -0.75
CA PHE A 38 6.50 0.74 -1.00
C PHE A 38 5.03 0.80 -0.62
N PHE A 39 4.52 2.01 -0.36
CA PHE A 39 3.09 2.19 -0.07
C PHE A 39 2.38 3.04 -1.11
N LEU A 40 1.06 2.88 -1.19
CA LEU A 40 0.16 3.77 -1.91
C LEU A 40 -1.03 4.13 -1.02
N ASN A 41 -1.56 5.34 -1.20
CA ASN A 41 -2.80 5.74 -0.56
C ASN A 41 -3.99 5.20 -1.35
N ILE A 42 -4.78 4.32 -0.75
CA ILE A 42 -5.92 3.65 -1.39
C ILE A 42 -7.17 3.84 -0.53
N PRO A 43 -8.28 4.36 -1.09
CA PRO A 43 -9.55 4.36 -0.39
C PRO A 43 -10.09 2.94 -0.29
N LEU A 44 -10.27 2.43 0.93
CA LEU A 44 -10.83 1.12 1.22
C LEU A 44 -12.25 1.24 1.75
N GLU A 45 -13.19 0.51 1.15
CA GLU A 45 -14.56 0.41 1.66
C GLU A 45 -14.69 -0.79 2.61
N LEU A 46 -14.91 -0.49 3.89
CA LEU A 46 -15.08 -1.46 4.97
C LEU A 46 -16.43 -1.22 5.65
N ASN A 47 -17.31 -2.22 5.60
CA ASN A 47 -18.67 -2.17 6.17
C ASN A 47 -19.47 -0.91 5.78
N GLY A 48 -19.32 -0.44 4.53
CA GLY A 48 -20.04 0.73 3.99
C GLY A 48 -19.43 2.09 4.33
N GLU A 49 -18.26 2.11 4.99
CA GLU A 49 -17.49 3.33 5.26
C GLU A 49 -16.19 3.30 4.47
N THR A 50 -15.79 4.46 3.92
CA THR A 50 -14.50 4.61 3.22
C THR A 50 -13.41 5.07 4.18
N PHE A 51 -12.29 4.35 4.16
CA PHE A 51 -11.08 4.65 4.91
C PHE A 51 -9.96 5.05 3.95
N ASP A 52 -9.25 6.12 4.29
CA ASP A 52 -7.97 6.42 3.65
C ASP A 52 -6.93 5.48 4.26
N ALA A 53 -6.40 4.57 3.44
CA ALA A 53 -5.45 3.56 3.88
C ALA A 53 -4.11 3.73 3.16
N GLU A 54 -3.03 3.64 3.91
CA GLU A 54 -1.69 3.43 3.35
C GLU A 54 -1.51 1.93 3.15
N VAL A 55 -1.48 1.48 1.91
CA VAL A 55 -1.35 0.06 1.58
C VAL A 55 0.08 -0.24 1.22
N ASP A 56 0.71 -1.11 1.99
CA ASP A 56 2.06 -1.60 1.72
C ASP A 56 2.05 -2.70 0.67
N PHE A 57 3.05 -2.65 -0.20
CA PHE A 57 3.31 -3.61 -1.26
C PHE A 57 4.75 -4.11 -1.20
N ASP A 58 4.91 -5.41 -1.39
CA ASP A 58 6.21 -6.04 -1.61
C ASP A 58 6.47 -6.19 -3.11
N LEU A 59 7.61 -5.69 -3.59
CA LEU A 59 8.03 -5.78 -4.98
C LEU A 59 9.15 -6.80 -5.14
N SER A 60 8.97 -7.73 -6.06
CA SER A 60 10.01 -8.67 -6.52
C SER A 60 10.18 -8.61 -8.03
N GLU A 61 11.14 -9.35 -8.60
CA GLU A 61 11.21 -9.54 -10.07
C GLU A 61 10.10 -10.46 -10.59
N ALA A 62 9.42 -11.20 -9.71
CA ALA A 62 8.40 -12.16 -10.10
C ALA A 62 7.02 -11.51 -10.15
N GLU A 63 6.72 -10.68 -9.16
CA GLU A 63 5.42 -10.07 -8.95
C GLU A 63 5.46 -8.94 -7.91
N VAL A 64 4.34 -8.23 -7.83
CA VAL A 64 4.00 -7.24 -6.80
C VAL A 64 2.85 -7.79 -5.95
N HIS A 65 2.97 -7.70 -4.62
CA HIS A 65 2.00 -8.25 -3.68
C HIS A 65 1.53 -7.20 -2.68
N PRO A 66 0.21 -7.10 -2.40
CA PRO A 66 -0.27 -6.32 -1.27
C PRO A 66 0.04 -7.04 0.05
N MET A 67 0.45 -6.28 1.06
CA MET A 67 0.77 -6.79 2.39
C MET A 67 -0.37 -6.48 3.37
N TYR A 68 -0.38 -5.28 3.92
CA TYR A 68 -1.41 -4.81 4.84
C TYR A 68 -1.72 -3.34 4.57
N ALA A 69 -2.87 -2.91 5.08
CA ALA A 69 -3.30 -1.52 5.08
C ALA A 69 -3.12 -0.92 6.46
N GLU A 70 -2.36 0.17 6.55
CA GLU A 70 -2.29 1.04 7.69
C GLU A 70 -3.41 2.09 7.63
N ILE A 71 -4.20 2.18 8.69
CA ILE A 71 -5.36 3.07 8.76
C ILE A 71 -5.34 3.80 10.10
N TYR A 72 -5.31 5.13 10.03
CA TYR A 72 -5.36 6.02 11.18
C TYR A 72 -6.81 6.43 11.47
N VAL A 73 -7.27 6.20 12.70
CA VAL A 73 -8.64 6.52 13.12
C VAL A 73 -8.65 7.20 14.49
N GLU A 74 -9.46 8.24 14.64
CA GLU A 74 -9.70 8.86 15.94
C GLU A 74 -10.34 7.87 16.92
N SER A 75 -9.75 7.76 18.12
CA SER A 75 -10.24 6.87 19.18
C SER A 75 -11.62 7.28 19.68
N GLY A 76 -12.48 6.29 19.95
CA GLY A 76 -13.83 6.48 20.47
C GLY A 76 -14.87 6.86 19.40
N THR A 77 -14.51 6.81 18.12
CA THR A 77 -15.42 7.11 17.00
C THR A 77 -16.12 5.85 16.47
N ASP A 78 -17.24 6.04 15.77
CA ASP A 78 -17.90 4.94 15.05
C ASP A 78 -16.99 4.31 13.99
N ARG A 79 -16.09 5.10 13.39
CA ARG A 79 -15.08 4.63 12.44
C ARG A 79 -14.12 3.62 13.08
N GLU A 80 -13.71 3.85 14.33
CA GLU A 80 -12.83 2.91 15.06
C GLU A 80 -13.53 1.57 15.26
N LYS A 81 -14.81 1.62 15.64
CA LYS A 81 -15.64 0.42 15.81
C LYS A 81 -15.80 -0.35 14.50
N ILE A 82 -16.11 0.36 13.41
CA ILE A 82 -16.26 -0.24 12.08
C ILE A 82 -14.99 -0.98 11.67
N LEU A 83 -13.83 -0.34 11.82
CA LEU A 83 -12.55 -0.94 11.44
C LEU A 83 -12.21 -2.15 12.30
N SER A 84 -12.46 -2.07 13.61
CA SER A 84 -12.27 -3.20 14.53
C SER A 84 -13.19 -4.38 14.16
N GLU A 85 -14.45 -4.12 13.81
CA GLU A 85 -15.42 -5.15 13.37
C GLU A 85 -15.08 -5.73 12.00
N ALA A 86 -14.44 -4.95 11.13
CA ALA A 86 -13.95 -5.42 9.83
C ALA A 86 -12.72 -6.35 9.96
N GLY A 87 -12.10 -6.44 11.14
CA GLY A 87 -10.92 -7.27 11.40
C GLY A 87 -9.61 -6.49 11.48
N GLY A 88 -9.65 -5.15 11.56
CA GLY A 88 -8.48 -4.33 11.82
C GLY A 88 -7.88 -4.63 13.20
N THR A 89 -6.56 -4.74 13.25
CA THR A 89 -5.79 -4.97 14.48
C THR A 89 -5.15 -3.66 14.91
N ARG A 90 -5.45 -3.21 16.12
CA ARG A 90 -4.86 -1.99 16.68
C ARG A 90 -3.39 -2.22 17.01
N ILE A 91 -2.50 -1.42 16.43
CA ILE A 91 -1.04 -1.50 16.64
C ILE A 91 -0.55 -0.40 17.58
N GLU A 92 -1.08 0.82 17.43
CA GLU A 92 -0.72 1.95 18.29
C GLU A 92 -1.94 2.58 19.01
N SER A 93 -1.67 3.14 20.19
CA SER A 93 -2.68 3.78 21.04
C SER A 93 -2.43 5.28 21.14
N GLY A 94 -3.51 6.06 21.14
CA GLY A 94 -3.48 7.52 21.16
C GLY A 94 -4.85 8.09 20.80
N ASP A 95 -4.95 9.42 20.78
CA ASP A 95 -6.16 10.10 20.32
C ASP A 95 -6.47 9.79 18.85
N VAL A 96 -5.42 9.54 18.05
CA VAL A 96 -5.47 8.89 16.75
C VAL A 96 -4.75 7.54 16.88
N ALA A 97 -5.44 6.46 16.56
CA ALA A 97 -4.95 5.09 16.66
C ALA A 97 -4.57 4.56 15.28
N LEU A 98 -3.45 3.84 15.20
CA LEU A 98 -3.06 3.09 14.02
C LEU A 98 -3.60 1.66 14.09
N TYR A 99 -4.24 1.24 13.01
CA TYR A 99 -4.70 -0.12 12.79
C TYR A 99 -4.03 -0.71 11.55
N GLU A 100 -3.63 -1.97 11.66
CA GLU A 100 -3.28 -2.81 10.51
C GLU A 100 -4.49 -3.63 10.09
N TYR A 101 -4.77 -3.63 8.79
CA TYR A 101 -5.79 -4.46 8.18
C TYR A 101 -5.16 -5.35 7.11
N TYR A 102 -5.19 -6.67 7.35
CA TYR A 102 -4.72 -7.64 6.36
C TYR A 102 -5.60 -7.57 5.12
N LEU A 103 -4.96 -7.29 3.99
CA LEU A 103 -5.65 -7.07 2.73
C LEU A 103 -6.00 -8.38 2.03
N ASP A 104 -7.25 -8.45 1.58
CA ASP A 104 -7.62 -9.31 0.46
C ASP A 104 -7.35 -8.53 -0.83
N GLU A 105 -6.60 -9.12 -1.76
CA GLU A 105 -6.28 -8.50 -3.05
C GLU A 105 -7.53 -8.03 -3.80
N GLY A 106 -8.66 -8.73 -3.64
CA GLY A 106 -9.93 -8.34 -4.26
C GLY A 106 -10.43 -6.94 -3.84
N LYS A 107 -9.95 -6.40 -2.71
CA LYS A 107 -10.26 -5.04 -2.25
C LYS A 107 -9.47 -3.96 -2.99
N VAL A 108 -8.36 -4.33 -3.60
CA VAL A 108 -7.42 -3.42 -4.28
C VAL A 108 -7.20 -3.82 -5.74
N GLU A 109 -8.07 -4.64 -6.33
CA GLU A 109 -7.92 -5.21 -7.68
C GLU A 109 -7.63 -4.14 -8.74
N GLY A 110 -8.33 -2.99 -8.68
CA GLY A 110 -8.09 -1.87 -9.59
C GLY A 110 -6.68 -1.29 -9.48
N MET A 111 -6.16 -1.16 -8.26
CA MET A 111 -4.78 -0.71 -8.05
C MET A 111 -3.78 -1.78 -8.48
N MET A 112 -4.06 -3.04 -8.16
CA MET A 112 -3.22 -4.18 -8.55
C MET A 112 -3.08 -4.33 -10.05
N ALA A 113 -4.12 -4.03 -10.83
CA ALA A 113 -4.03 -4.02 -12.29
C ALA A 113 -2.99 -3.00 -12.80
N ASN A 114 -2.98 -1.79 -12.24
CA ASN A 114 -1.99 -0.76 -12.59
C ASN A 114 -0.57 -1.16 -12.16
N LEU A 115 -0.43 -1.69 -10.95
CA LEU A 115 0.87 -2.14 -10.43
C LEU A 115 1.44 -3.29 -11.25
N ARG A 116 0.61 -4.26 -11.64
CA ARG A 116 1.02 -5.39 -12.49
C ARG A 116 1.39 -4.95 -13.90
N ASP A 117 0.69 -3.97 -14.46
CA ASP A 117 1.02 -3.40 -15.76
C ASP A 117 2.39 -2.70 -15.71
N ALA A 118 2.64 -1.86 -14.70
CA ALA A 118 3.96 -1.25 -14.47
C ALA A 118 5.06 -2.30 -14.23
N HIS A 119 4.75 -3.34 -13.46
CA HIS A 119 5.66 -4.46 -13.22
C HIS A 119 6.02 -5.19 -14.53
N THR A 120 5.02 -5.51 -15.34
CA THR A 120 5.20 -6.24 -16.61
C THR A 120 6.08 -5.46 -17.59
N GLU A 121 5.92 -4.13 -17.66
CA GLU A 121 6.72 -3.26 -18.54
C GLU A 121 8.21 -3.22 -18.17
N VAL A 122 8.55 -3.52 -16.91
CA VAL A 122 9.92 -3.48 -16.39
C VAL A 122 10.54 -4.87 -16.33
N TYR A 123 9.86 -5.82 -15.69
CA TYR A 123 10.38 -7.15 -15.35
C TYR A 123 9.90 -8.26 -16.30
N GLY A 124 8.96 -7.95 -17.20
CA GLY A 124 8.51 -8.87 -18.25
C GLY A 124 7.62 -10.03 -17.77
N LYS A 125 7.04 -9.91 -16.57
CA LYS A 125 6.13 -10.88 -15.97
C LYS A 125 4.87 -10.21 -15.45
#